data_AF-A0A1F9VGJ6-F1
#
_entry.id   AF-A0A1F9VGJ6-F1
#
_cell.length_a   1.000
_cell.length_b   1.000
_cell.length_c   1.000
_cell.angle_alpha   90.00
_cell.angle_beta   90.00
_cell.angle_gamma   90.00
#
_symmetry.space_group_name_H-M   'P 1'
#
loop_
_entity.id
_entity.type
_entity.pdbx_description
1 polymer ?
#
loop_
_entity_poly.entity_id
_entity_poly.type
_entity_poly.pdbx_seq_one_letter_code
_entity_poly.pdbx_strand_id
1 'polypeptide(L)'
;MAKQNCWEFKKCGREPGGAKVNELGVCPAATYTGPGKDLNSGKNAGRICWAIAGTFCGGTVQGEFAQKQVNCIVCDFYKVVRNEEGPNFKMLLPGQKVK
;
A
#
# COMPACT_ATOMS: atom_id res chain seq x y z
N MET A 1 -1.64 15.13 13.42
CA MET A 1 -1.44 15.24 11.96
C MET A 1 -1.86 13.93 11.31
N ALA A 2 -2.45 13.97 10.12
CA ALA A 2 -2.82 12.74 9.40
C ALA A 2 -1.55 12.05 8.87
N LYS A 3 -1.47 10.72 8.99
CA LYS A 3 -0.33 9.93 8.50
C LYS A 3 -0.45 9.73 6.99
N GLN A 4 0.67 9.78 6.28
CA GLN A 4 0.68 9.72 4.81
C GLN A 4 0.37 8.31 4.30
N ASN A 5 -0.34 8.25 3.17
CA ASN A 5 -0.56 7.02 2.41
C ASN A 5 0.60 6.77 1.42
N CYS A 6 0.69 5.55 0.89
CA CYS A 6 1.75 5.16 -0.02
C CYS A 6 1.89 6.08 -1.24
N TRP A 7 0.77 6.49 -1.85
CA TRP A 7 0.79 7.38 -3.03
C TRP A 7 1.27 8.79 -2.70
N GLU A 8 0.97 9.31 -1.50
CA GLU A 8 1.46 10.61 -1.02
C GLU A 8 2.96 10.55 -0.73
N PHE A 9 3.42 9.49 -0.05
CA PHE A 9 4.82 9.31 0.29
C PHE A 9 5.70 9.07 -0.95
N LYS A 10 5.25 8.19 -1.87
CA LYS A 10 5.98 7.86 -3.10
C LYS A 10 5.77 8.87 -4.22
N LYS A 11 4.78 9.77 -4.10
CA LYS A 11 4.38 10.74 -5.13
C LYS A 11 4.20 10.08 -6.50
N CYS A 12 3.53 8.93 -6.53
CA CYS A 12 3.44 8.10 -7.73
C CYS A 12 2.41 8.60 -8.75
N GLY A 13 1.50 9.50 -8.36
CA GLY A 13 0.50 10.09 -9.25
C GLY A 13 -0.61 9.14 -9.69
N ARG A 14 -0.82 8.03 -8.96
CA ARG A 14 -1.84 7.01 -9.26
C ARG A 14 -3.02 7.04 -8.26
N GLU A 15 -3.07 8.02 -7.37
CA GLU A 15 -4.27 8.35 -6.60
C GLU A 15 -5.45 8.70 -7.52
N PRO A 16 -6.71 8.62 -7.06
CA PRO A 16 -7.86 9.06 -7.85
C PRO A 16 -7.67 10.49 -8.38
N GLY A 17 -7.73 10.65 -9.71
CA GLY A 17 -7.46 11.94 -10.38
C GLY A 17 -5.98 12.30 -10.53
N GLY A 18 -5.04 11.43 -10.15
CA GLY A 18 -3.61 11.66 -10.26
C GLY A 18 -3.09 11.68 -11.70
N ALA A 19 -1.96 12.35 -11.91
CA ALA A 19 -1.39 12.62 -13.24
C ALA A 19 -1.06 11.36 -14.07
N LYS A 20 -0.80 10.21 -13.42
CA LYS A 20 -0.45 8.95 -14.08
C LYS A 20 -1.62 7.98 -14.21
N VAL A 21 -2.83 8.39 -13.84
CA VAL A 21 -4.02 7.53 -13.92
C VAL A 21 -4.34 7.16 -15.38
N ASN A 22 -4.20 8.07 -16.33
CA ASN A 22 -4.49 7.79 -17.74
C ASN A 22 -3.51 6.80 -18.38
N GLU A 23 -2.28 6.75 -17.90
CA GLU A 23 -1.22 5.90 -18.45
C GLU A 23 -1.12 4.55 -17.71
N LEU A 24 -1.20 4.57 -16.38
CA LEU A 24 -0.91 3.41 -15.52
C LEU A 24 -2.13 2.91 -14.75
N GLY A 25 -3.30 3.54 -14.92
CA GLY A 25 -4.51 3.27 -14.15
C GLY A 25 -4.43 3.73 -12.69
N VAL A 26 -5.60 3.79 -12.05
CA VAL A 26 -5.73 4.13 -10.62
C VAL A 26 -5.10 3.05 -9.75
N CYS A 27 -4.38 3.46 -8.70
CA CYS A 27 -3.78 2.59 -7.72
C CYS A 27 -4.87 1.80 -6.96
N PRO A 28 -4.84 0.46 -6.99
CA PRO A 28 -5.83 -0.36 -6.29
C PRO A 28 -5.87 -0.08 -4.78
N ALA A 29 -4.73 0.23 -4.15
CA ALA A 29 -4.70 0.58 -2.73
C ALA A 29 -5.42 1.91 -2.43
N ALA A 30 -5.47 2.83 -3.40
CA ALA A 30 -6.11 4.13 -3.24
C ALA A 30 -7.63 4.07 -3.40
N THR A 31 -8.18 2.99 -3.98
CA THR A 31 -9.63 2.78 -4.15
C THR A 31 -10.15 1.55 -3.39
N TYR A 32 -9.29 0.88 -2.61
CA TYR A 32 -9.65 -0.34 -1.89
C TYR A 32 -10.70 -0.08 -0.80
N THR A 33 -11.85 -0.75 -0.90
CA THR A 33 -12.97 -0.65 0.05
C THR A 33 -13.24 -1.94 0.83
N GLY A 34 -12.39 -2.96 0.68
CA GLY A 34 -12.59 -4.28 1.29
C GLY A 34 -12.18 -4.38 2.77
N PRO A 35 -12.17 -5.60 3.34
CA PRO A 35 -11.76 -5.85 4.72
C PRO A 35 -10.38 -5.29 5.02
N GLY A 36 -10.21 -4.62 6.16
CA GLY A 36 -8.94 -3.98 6.50
C GLY A 36 -8.70 -2.65 5.78
N LYS A 37 -9.75 -2.04 5.20
CA LYS A 37 -9.71 -0.61 4.88
C LYS A 37 -9.36 0.20 6.12
N ASP A 38 -8.64 1.28 5.91
CA ASP A 38 -8.19 2.24 6.90
C ASP A 38 -7.27 1.65 7.99
N LEU A 39 -6.72 0.45 7.77
CA LEU A 39 -5.70 -0.15 8.63
C LEU A 39 -4.44 0.71 8.69
N ASN A 40 -3.73 0.59 9.83
CA ASN A 40 -2.56 1.40 10.15
C ASN A 40 -2.89 2.88 9.96
N SER A 41 -3.99 3.40 10.54
CA SER A 41 -4.39 4.81 10.42
C SER A 41 -4.32 5.40 9.00
N GLY A 42 -4.57 4.58 7.98
CA GLY A 42 -4.50 4.96 6.58
C GLY A 42 -5.86 5.33 6.02
N LYS A 43 -5.88 5.72 4.75
CA LYS A 43 -7.10 5.80 3.94
C LYS A 43 -7.16 4.62 3.00
N ASN A 44 -8.30 3.93 2.90
CA ASN A 44 -8.46 2.74 2.07
C ASN A 44 -7.36 1.73 2.43
N ALA A 45 -6.55 1.25 1.48
CA ALA A 45 -5.40 0.41 1.79
C ALA A 45 -4.06 1.14 1.67
N GLY A 46 -4.06 2.47 1.79
CA GLY A 46 -2.90 3.33 1.56
C GLY A 46 -1.72 3.07 2.49
N ARG A 47 -1.97 2.65 3.73
CA ARG A 47 -0.94 2.27 4.73
C ARG A 47 -0.83 0.76 4.94
N ILE A 48 -1.37 -0.02 3.99
CA ILE A 48 -1.20 -1.47 3.90
C ILE A 48 -1.07 -1.93 2.44
N CYS A 49 -0.49 -1.08 1.59
CA CYS A 49 -0.49 -1.27 0.13
C CYS A 49 0.24 -2.55 -0.32
N TRP A 50 1.12 -3.10 0.52
CA TRP A 50 1.80 -4.38 0.31
C TRP A 50 0.85 -5.57 0.39
N ALA A 51 -0.28 -5.43 1.10
CA ALA A 51 -1.29 -6.47 1.20
C ALA A 51 -2.26 -6.49 0.00
N ILE A 52 -2.17 -5.50 -0.91
CA ILE A 52 -3.06 -5.34 -2.06
C ILE A 52 -2.37 -5.77 -3.36
N ALA A 53 -3.03 -6.63 -4.15
CA ALA A 53 -2.57 -7.02 -5.47
C ALA A 53 -2.60 -5.82 -6.47
N GLY A 54 -1.77 -5.85 -7.52
CA GLY A 54 -1.73 -4.77 -8.52
C GLY A 54 -1.16 -3.41 -8.06
N THR A 55 -0.75 -3.27 -6.78
CA THR A 55 0.05 -2.10 -6.34
C THR A 55 1.47 -2.13 -6.94
N PHE A 56 1.95 -0.96 -7.37
CA PHE A 56 3.27 -0.77 -7.96
C PHE A 56 4.31 -0.58 -6.86
N CYS A 57 5.39 -1.34 -6.88
CA CYS A 57 6.59 -1.08 -6.08
C CYS A 57 7.79 -1.10 -7.04
N GLY A 58 8.59 -0.03 -7.07
CA GLY A 58 9.86 0.00 -7.81
C GLY A 58 9.79 0.36 -9.30
N GLY A 59 8.67 0.90 -9.81
CA GLY A 59 8.60 1.37 -11.21
C GLY A 59 8.19 0.31 -12.25
N THR A 60 7.82 -0.90 -11.82
CA THR A 60 7.23 -1.93 -12.68
C THR A 60 5.99 -2.56 -12.03
N VAL A 61 5.02 -3.01 -12.82
CA VAL A 61 3.91 -3.87 -12.35
C VAL A 61 4.54 -5.15 -11.82
N GLN A 62 4.59 -5.34 -10.50
CA GLN A 62 5.03 -6.63 -9.95
C GLN A 62 3.84 -7.58 -9.84
N GLY A 63 4.05 -8.81 -10.34
CA GLY A 63 3.08 -9.91 -10.39
C GLY A 63 2.65 -10.46 -9.03
N GLU A 64 2.43 -11.77 -8.94
CA GLU A 64 1.79 -12.45 -7.80
C GLU A 64 2.33 -12.07 -6.40
N PHE A 65 1.41 -12.12 -5.43
CA PHE A 65 1.55 -11.68 -4.03
C PHE A 65 2.82 -12.17 -3.30
N ALA A 66 3.35 -13.35 -3.64
CA ALA A 66 4.53 -13.92 -2.97
C ALA A 66 5.83 -13.15 -3.27
N GLN A 67 6.00 -12.63 -4.49
CA GLN A 67 7.17 -11.80 -4.84
C GLN A 67 7.12 -10.40 -4.21
N LYS A 68 5.91 -9.95 -3.81
CA LYS A 68 5.70 -8.65 -3.16
C LYS A 68 6.21 -8.59 -1.74
N GLN A 69 6.18 -9.69 -0.97
CA GLN A 69 6.49 -9.61 0.46
C GLN A 69 7.94 -9.21 0.74
N VAL A 70 8.90 -9.81 0.03
CA VAL A 70 10.33 -9.48 0.21
C VAL A 70 10.62 -8.04 -0.22
N ASN A 71 10.09 -7.63 -1.38
CA ASN A 71 10.26 -6.26 -1.90
C ASN A 71 9.57 -5.20 -1.04
N CYS A 72 8.50 -5.55 -0.34
CA CYS A 72 7.80 -4.63 0.55
C CYS A 72 8.50 -4.48 1.91
N ILE A 73 9.16 -5.50 2.47
CA ILE A 73 9.90 -5.36 3.74
C ILE A 73 11.07 -4.36 3.58
N VAL A 74 11.68 -4.31 2.39
CA VAL A 74 12.75 -3.34 2.09
C VAL A 74 12.23 -1.96 1.69
N CYS A 75 10.93 -1.82 1.40
CA CYS A 75 10.33 -0.55 0.99
C CYS A 75 10.37 0.49 2.12
N ASP A 76 10.87 1.69 1.82
CA ASP A 76 10.96 2.77 2.82
C ASP A 76 9.61 3.13 3.43
N PHE A 77 8.54 3.09 2.62
CA PHE A 77 7.21 3.40 3.13
C PHE A 77 6.72 2.34 4.12
N TYR A 78 7.02 1.06 3.89
CA TYR A 78 6.70 0.01 4.85
C TYR A 78 7.41 0.26 6.20
N LYS A 79 8.70 0.63 6.16
CA LYS A 79 9.48 0.96 7.36
C LYS A 79 8.90 2.17 8.10
N VAL A 80 8.51 3.21 7.36
CA VAL A 80 7.82 4.40 7.92
C VAL A 80 6.53 3.97 8.61
N VAL A 81 5.67 3.19 7.95
CA VAL A 81 4.42 2.75 8.55
C VAL A 81 4.66 1.92 9.82
N ARG A 82 5.58 0.96 9.76
CA ARG A 82 5.93 0.12 10.91
C ARG A 82 6.42 0.95 12.09
N ASN A 83 7.27 1.95 11.85
CA ASN A 83 7.77 2.84 12.90
C ASN A 83 6.67 3.74 13.48
N GLU A 84 5.79 4.29 12.63
CA GLU A 84 4.71 5.19 13.06
C GLU A 84 3.58 4.46 13.81
N GLU A 85 3.32 3.18 13.50
CA GLU A 85 2.31 2.37 14.19
C GLU A 85 2.83 1.66 15.44
N GLY A 86 4.13 1.31 15.46
CA GLY A 86 4.75 0.63 16.59
C GLY A 86 3.99 -0.65 16.98
N PRO A 87 3.59 -0.81 18.25
CA PRO A 87 2.86 -2.00 18.73
C PRO A 87 1.51 -2.24 18.04
N ASN A 88 0.89 -1.20 17.46
CA ASN A 88 -0.42 -1.29 16.82
C ASN A 88 -0.35 -1.73 15.35
N PHE A 89 0.87 -1.92 14.82
CA PHE A 89 1.09 -2.26 13.42
C PHE A 89 0.35 -3.53 12.99
N LYS A 90 -0.40 -3.43 11.89
CA LYS A 90 -1.09 -4.53 11.22
C LYS A 90 -0.45 -4.79 9.87
N MET A 91 0.14 -5.98 9.72
CA MET A 91 0.86 -6.35 8.50
C MET A 91 -0.06 -6.83 7.38
N LEU A 92 -1.19 -7.47 7.70
CA LEU A 92 -2.03 -8.16 6.72
C LEU A 92 -3.49 -7.75 6.86
N LEU A 93 -4.27 -7.96 5.78
CA LEU A 93 -5.72 -7.82 5.83
C LEU A 93 -6.33 -8.91 6.73
N PRO A 94 -7.52 -8.68 7.32
CA PRO A 94 -8.26 -9.72 8.01
C PRO A 94 -8.45 -10.96 7.11
N GLY A 95 -8.06 -12.14 7.61
CA GLY A 95 -8.19 -13.41 6.89
C GLY A 95 -7.05 -13.74 5.91
N GLN A 96 -6.12 -12.81 5.67
CA GLN A 96 -4.95 -13.07 4.83
C GLN A 96 -3.87 -13.79 5.65
N LYS A 97 -3.45 -14.96 5.18
CA LYS A 97 -2.41 -15.77 5.83
C LYS A 97 -1.10 -15.66 5.04
N VAL A 98 0.02 -15.57 5.76
CA VAL A 98 1.33 -15.84 5.18
C VAL A 98 1.40 -17.34 4.95
N LYS A 99 1.78 -17.76 3.74
CA LYS A 99 2.09 -19.17 3.47
C LYS A 99 3.43 -19.53 4.09
#